data_AF-A0A7S1VJF7-F1
#
_entry.id   AF-A0A7S1VJF7-F1
#
_cell.length_a   1.000
_cell.length_b   1.000
_cell.length_c   1.000
_cell.angle_alpha   90.00
_cell.angle_beta   90.00
_cell.angle_gamma   90.00
#
_symmetry.space_group_name_H-M   'P 1'
#
loop_
_entity.id
_entity.type
_entity.pdbx_description
1 polymer ?
#
loop_
_entity_poly.entity_id
_entity_poly.type
_entity_poly.pdbx_seq_one_letter_code
_entity_poly.pdbx_strand_id
1 'polypeptide(L)'
;GSTLYDPDDLPFPNGAYDVPNVFTPFRNKVEKNCKIGAPLPVPTKRKLQLVTTNTDSSKLASYLERMPTLKDLGYTDEQVEEAETYDDRGVMNFRGGETAALARVQDYIWDKDLLKVYFDTRNGMIGPDYSTKLAPWLAHGNVSPRYVAHQCQKYERERVENKSTYWVVFELLWRDFFKFFAMKHGDNIFFQSGTTGSDNDKKWGFDPRHFQAWKEGRTGYPLVDANMRELKATGFMSNRGRQNVCSFLALDMNTDWRHGADYFESTLLDYDVHSNWGNWCSGAGMTGGRIN
;
A
#
# COMPACT_ATOMS: atom_id res chain seq x y z
N GLY A 1 -1.72 10.14 13.08
CA GLY A 1 -2.28 8.80 12.77
C GLY A 1 -1.81 8.32 11.41
N SER A 2 -2.10 7.06 11.08
CA SER A 2 -1.73 6.43 9.80
C SER A 2 -2.74 6.72 8.67
N THR A 3 -3.91 7.27 8.99
CA THR A 3 -5.04 7.54 8.07
C THR A 3 -5.14 9.01 7.66
N LEU A 4 -5.83 9.26 6.54
CA LEU A 4 -6.18 10.60 6.07
C LEU A 4 -7.21 11.26 7.00
N TYR A 5 -8.33 10.57 7.26
CA TYR A 5 -9.31 10.98 8.26
C TYR A 5 -8.97 10.39 9.63
N ASP A 6 -9.12 11.20 10.68
CA ASP A 6 -8.89 10.72 12.04
C ASP A 6 -9.97 9.68 12.42
N PRO A 7 -9.62 8.55 13.04
CA PRO A 7 -10.61 7.57 13.51
C PRO A 7 -11.69 8.19 14.42
N ASP A 8 -11.31 9.20 15.20
CA ASP A 8 -12.22 9.91 16.12
C ASP A 8 -13.20 10.86 15.39
N ASP A 9 -12.89 11.23 14.15
CA ASP A 9 -13.73 12.10 13.32
C ASP A 9 -14.73 11.32 12.45
N LEU A 10 -14.77 9.98 12.57
CA LEU A 10 -15.60 9.15 11.71
C LEU A 10 -17.10 9.35 12.00
N PRO A 11 -17.94 9.51 10.96
CA PRO A 11 -19.34 9.89 11.09
C PRO A 11 -20.27 8.67 11.24
N PHE A 12 -19.81 7.67 11.99
CA PHE A 12 -20.52 6.41 12.24
C PHE A 12 -20.74 6.23 13.75
N PRO A 13 -21.89 5.70 14.20
CA PRO A 13 -22.24 5.65 15.63
C PRO A 13 -21.17 5.03 16.52
N ASN A 14 -20.57 3.92 16.08
CA ASN A 14 -19.45 3.25 16.76
C ASN A 14 -18.10 3.43 16.03
N GLY A 15 -17.90 4.55 15.35
CA GLY A 15 -16.66 4.86 14.64
C GLY A 15 -16.29 3.82 13.59
N ALA A 16 -15.06 3.30 13.62
CA ALA A 16 -14.55 2.35 12.62
C ALA A 16 -15.36 1.04 12.56
N TYR A 17 -15.99 0.60 13.66
CA TYR A 17 -16.72 -0.66 13.73
C TYR A 17 -18.05 -0.64 12.95
N ASP A 18 -18.58 0.54 12.68
CA ASP A 18 -19.82 0.73 11.90
C ASP A 18 -19.55 1.17 10.45
N VAL A 19 -18.29 1.15 10.01
CA VAL A 19 -17.93 1.47 8.61
C VAL A 19 -18.66 0.52 7.65
N PRO A 20 -19.25 1.04 6.56
CA PRO A 20 -19.90 0.19 5.55
C PRO A 20 -18.96 -0.86 4.96
N ASN A 21 -19.48 -2.03 4.58
CA ASN A 21 -18.67 -3.08 3.93
C ASN A 21 -18.31 -2.77 2.47
N VAL A 22 -18.84 -1.66 1.91
CA VAL A 22 -18.60 -1.22 0.54
C VAL A 22 -18.00 0.19 0.58
N PHE A 23 -17.03 0.45 -0.29
CA PHE A 23 -16.27 1.69 -0.32
C PHE A 23 -17.12 2.93 -0.61
N THR A 24 -18.03 2.88 -1.59
CA THR A 24 -18.79 4.06 -2.02
C THR A 24 -19.64 4.68 -0.90
N PRO A 25 -20.42 3.92 -0.11
CA PRO A 25 -21.10 4.46 1.08
C PRO A 25 -20.15 5.05 2.12
N PHE A 26 -18.99 4.41 2.37
CA PHE A 26 -17.96 4.95 3.26
C PHE A 26 -17.47 6.32 2.76
N ARG A 27 -16.99 6.37 1.51
CA ARG A 27 -16.47 7.59 0.86
C ARG A 27 -17.49 8.73 0.92
N ASN A 28 -18.71 8.48 0.46
CA ASN A 28 -19.77 9.50 0.42
C ASN A 28 -20.06 10.08 1.81
N LYS A 29 -19.98 9.25 2.86
CA LYS A 29 -20.23 9.68 4.23
C LYS A 29 -19.05 10.48 4.79
N VAL A 30 -17.81 10.03 4.62
CA VAL A 30 -16.63 10.74 5.16
C VAL A 30 -16.36 12.05 4.40
N GLU A 31 -16.52 12.08 3.08
CA GLU A 31 -16.34 13.32 2.29
C GLU A 31 -17.36 14.40 2.68
N LYS A 32 -18.58 13.99 3.06
CA LYS A 32 -19.63 14.91 3.48
C LYS A 32 -19.43 15.45 4.91
N ASN A 33 -18.89 14.64 5.81
CA ASN A 33 -18.95 14.93 7.26
C ASN A 33 -17.58 15.15 7.92
N CYS A 34 -16.48 14.76 7.28
CA CYS A 34 -15.14 14.83 7.84
C CYS A 34 -14.30 15.89 7.13
N LYS A 35 -13.26 16.38 7.81
CA LYS A 35 -12.23 17.24 7.22
C LYS A 35 -10.89 16.55 7.29
N ILE A 36 -10.09 16.69 6.25
CA ILE A 36 -8.71 16.19 6.25
C ILE A 36 -7.92 17.06 7.23
N GLY A 37 -7.42 16.46 8.31
CA GLY A 37 -6.62 17.17 9.31
C GLY A 37 -5.30 17.68 8.73
N ALA A 38 -4.83 18.84 9.22
CA ALA A 38 -3.54 19.38 8.82
C ALA A 38 -2.39 18.45 9.26
N PRO A 39 -1.30 18.34 8.46
CA PRO A 39 -0.08 17.71 8.91
C PRO A 39 0.46 18.45 10.14
N LEU A 40 0.98 17.70 11.11
CA LEU A 40 1.63 18.33 12.27
C LEU A 40 2.87 19.10 11.81
N PRO A 41 3.16 20.27 12.40
CA PRO A 41 4.35 21.02 12.05
C PRO A 41 5.61 20.23 12.44
N VAL A 42 6.67 20.36 11.63
CA VAL A 42 7.97 19.79 11.95
C VAL A 42 8.44 20.36 13.30
N PRO A 43 8.76 19.52 14.29
CA PRO A 43 9.19 19.99 15.59
C PRO A 43 10.52 20.76 15.48
N THR A 44 10.61 21.90 16.15
CA THR A 44 11.85 22.66 16.27
C THR A 44 12.88 21.87 17.09
N LYS A 45 14.19 22.07 16.84
CA LYS A 45 15.27 21.44 17.64
C LYS A 45 15.07 21.58 19.15
N ARG A 46 14.51 22.70 19.63
CA ARG A 46 14.22 22.96 21.05
C ARG A 46 13.19 21.99 21.65
N LYS A 47 12.26 21.47 20.85
CA LYS A 47 11.23 20.50 21.27
C LYS A 47 11.71 19.04 21.19
N LEU A 48 12.84 18.79 20.53
CA LEU A 48 13.46 17.47 20.36
C LEU A 48 14.72 17.31 21.22
N GLN A 49 14.79 17.98 22.37
CA GLN A 49 15.95 17.81 23.25
C GLN A 49 16.05 16.35 23.68
N LEU A 50 17.23 15.76 23.46
CA LEU A 50 17.57 14.44 23.99
C LEU A 50 17.29 14.45 25.49
N VAL A 51 16.58 13.43 25.97
CA VAL A 51 16.36 13.24 27.39
C VAL A 51 17.72 13.03 28.04
N THR A 52 18.24 14.05 28.73
CA THR A 52 19.48 13.99 29.50
C THR A 52 19.20 13.32 30.85
N THR A 53 18.75 12.07 30.84
CA THR A 53 18.75 11.26 32.07
C THR A 53 20.16 10.76 32.34
N ASN A 54 20.46 10.46 33.62
CA ASN A 54 21.72 9.92 34.16
C ASN A 54 22.18 8.56 33.57
N THR A 55 21.77 8.26 32.35
CA THR A 55 22.19 7.10 31.56
C THR A 55 23.61 7.36 31.09
N ASP A 56 24.50 6.39 31.32
CA ASP A 56 25.89 6.41 30.83
C ASP A 56 25.92 6.70 29.32
N SER A 57 26.20 7.95 28.98
CA SER A 57 26.12 8.48 27.61
C SER A 57 26.97 7.68 26.60
N SER A 58 27.99 6.98 27.10
CA SER A 58 28.84 6.09 26.31
C SER A 58 28.07 4.86 25.78
N LYS A 59 27.16 4.28 26.57
CA LYS A 59 26.34 3.12 26.15
C LYS A 59 25.26 3.52 25.15
N LEU A 60 24.61 4.68 25.36
CA LEU A 60 23.59 5.17 24.43
C LEU A 60 24.19 5.46 23.05
N ALA A 61 25.38 6.07 22.99
CA ALA A 61 26.09 6.29 21.73
C ALA A 61 26.32 4.97 20.98
N SER A 62 26.79 3.92 21.68
CA SER A 62 27.04 2.61 21.06
C SER A 62 25.79 1.95 20.46
N TYR A 63 24.60 2.20 21.02
CA TYR A 63 23.34 1.69 20.46
C TYR A 63 22.88 2.45 19.20
N LEU A 64 23.38 3.66 18.97
CA LEU A 64 23.01 4.51 17.83
C LEU A 64 24.01 4.40 16.67
N GLU A 65 25.16 3.76 16.87
CA GLU A 65 26.23 3.64 15.87
C GLU A 65 25.96 2.56 14.82
N ARG A 66 25.04 1.62 15.06
CA ARG A 66 24.85 0.44 14.20
C ARG A 66 23.38 0.15 13.93
N MET A 67 23.03 0.07 12.65
CA MET A 67 21.78 -0.55 12.17
C MET A 67 22.04 -2.02 11.81
N PRO A 68 21.11 -2.94 12.05
CA PRO A 68 21.26 -4.34 11.64
C PRO A 68 21.32 -4.45 10.11
N THR A 69 22.18 -5.32 9.62
CA THR A 69 22.26 -5.74 8.22
C THR A 69 21.29 -6.89 7.94
N LEU A 70 21.02 -7.20 6.67
CA LEU A 70 20.24 -8.40 6.32
C LEU A 70 20.92 -9.69 6.83
N LYS A 71 22.25 -9.76 6.83
CA LYS A 71 22.96 -10.92 7.41
C LYS A 71 22.71 -11.06 8.92
N ASP A 72 22.65 -9.95 9.65
CA ASP A 72 22.31 -9.97 11.09
C ASP A 72 20.89 -10.48 11.35
N LEU A 73 19.99 -10.37 10.36
CA LEU A 73 18.61 -10.86 10.41
C LEU A 73 18.46 -12.31 9.92
N GLY A 74 19.57 -12.97 9.55
CA GLY A 74 19.59 -14.39 9.15
C GLY A 74 19.37 -14.67 7.66
N TYR A 75 19.43 -13.65 6.80
CA TYR A 75 19.40 -13.84 5.35
C TYR A 75 20.74 -14.40 4.83
N THR A 76 20.68 -15.29 3.84
CA THR A 76 21.87 -15.86 3.20
C THR A 76 22.57 -14.84 2.30
N ASP A 77 23.83 -15.08 1.95
CA ASP A 77 24.59 -14.19 1.07
C ASP A 77 23.90 -14.00 -0.28
N GLU A 78 23.31 -15.05 -0.84
CA GLU A 78 22.55 -15.00 -2.09
C GLU A 78 21.29 -14.15 -1.96
N GLN A 79 20.58 -14.23 -0.82
CA GLN A 79 19.39 -13.41 -0.58
C GLN A 79 19.74 -11.93 -0.39
N VAL A 80 20.87 -11.64 0.25
CA VAL A 80 21.37 -10.26 0.37
C VAL A 80 21.76 -9.71 -1.00
N GLU A 81 22.49 -10.49 -1.81
CA GLU A 81 22.84 -10.10 -3.18
C GLU A 81 21.60 -9.88 -4.05
N GLU A 82 20.60 -10.77 -3.97
CA GLU A 82 19.32 -10.61 -4.68
C GLU A 82 18.59 -9.33 -4.25
N ALA A 83 18.53 -9.03 -2.95
CA ALA A 83 17.88 -7.82 -2.42
C ALA A 83 18.62 -6.53 -2.79
N GLU A 84 19.95 -6.58 -2.97
CA GLU A 84 20.77 -5.44 -3.37
C GLU A 84 20.83 -5.26 -4.90
N THR A 85 20.46 -6.29 -5.66
CA THR A 85 20.44 -6.26 -7.13
C THR A 85 19.30 -5.37 -7.63
N TYR A 86 19.65 -4.36 -8.41
CA TYR A 86 18.69 -3.47 -9.05
C TYR A 86 18.35 -3.94 -10.46
N ASP A 87 17.05 -4.05 -10.75
CA ASP A 87 16.53 -4.29 -12.09
C ASP A 87 16.14 -2.96 -12.75
N ASP A 88 16.80 -2.62 -13.86
CA ASP A 88 16.62 -1.37 -14.60
C ASP A 88 15.26 -1.24 -15.29
N ARG A 89 14.52 -2.35 -15.42
CA ARG A 89 13.15 -2.36 -15.96
C ARG A 89 12.12 -1.98 -14.90
N GLY A 90 12.50 -1.98 -13.62
CA GLY A 90 11.64 -1.58 -12.53
C GLY A 90 11.19 -0.13 -12.67
N VAL A 91 9.96 0.16 -12.21
CA VAL A 91 9.36 1.49 -12.38
C VAL A 91 10.21 2.61 -11.79
N MET A 92 10.93 2.33 -10.70
CA MET A 92 11.82 3.25 -9.98
C MET A 92 12.87 2.46 -9.18
N ASN A 93 14.04 3.06 -8.94
CA ASN A 93 14.94 2.61 -7.87
C ASN A 93 14.45 3.18 -6.53
N PHE A 94 13.68 2.41 -5.79
CA PHE A 94 13.13 2.85 -4.51
C PHE A 94 14.22 3.01 -3.45
N ARG A 95 14.31 4.21 -2.87
CA ARG A 95 15.15 4.50 -1.70
C ARG A 95 14.25 4.73 -0.49
N GLY A 96 14.48 4.00 0.61
CA GLY A 96 13.71 4.16 1.83
C GLY A 96 13.92 5.52 2.52
N GLY A 97 13.00 5.89 3.41
CA GLY A 97 13.13 7.08 4.26
C GLY A 97 12.34 8.30 3.81
N GLU A 98 12.07 9.21 4.75
CA GLU A 98 11.27 10.43 4.55
C GLU A 98 11.84 11.35 3.47
N THR A 99 13.16 11.54 3.44
CA THR A 99 13.81 12.41 2.45
C THR A 99 13.50 11.98 1.01
N ALA A 100 13.60 10.68 0.72
CA ALA A 100 13.28 10.14 -0.60
C ALA A 100 11.79 10.24 -0.92
N ALA A 101 10.92 10.02 0.08
CA ALA A 101 9.48 10.16 -0.06
C ALA A 101 9.07 11.59 -0.45
N LEU A 102 9.59 12.60 0.27
CA LEU A 102 9.32 14.00 0.01
C LEU A 102 9.88 14.44 -1.35
N ALA A 103 11.06 13.94 -1.73
CA ALA A 103 11.63 14.16 -3.05
C ALA A 103 10.73 13.59 -4.17
N ARG A 104 10.12 12.41 -3.97
CA ARG A 104 9.17 11.87 -4.96
C ARG A 104 7.88 12.68 -5.02
N VAL A 105 7.37 13.18 -3.90
CA VAL A 105 6.21 14.09 -3.91
C VAL A 105 6.54 15.35 -4.72
N GLN A 106 7.72 15.94 -4.49
CA GLN A 106 8.21 17.10 -5.24
C GLN A 106 8.35 16.79 -6.75
N ASP A 107 9.03 15.70 -7.11
CA ASP A 107 9.22 15.28 -8.50
C ASP A 107 7.89 15.08 -9.24
N TYR A 108 6.99 14.28 -8.68
CA TYR A 108 5.75 13.88 -9.37
C TYR A 108 4.71 15.01 -9.42
N ILE A 109 4.46 15.69 -8.29
CA ILE A 109 3.40 16.71 -8.22
C ILE A 109 3.89 18.03 -8.84
N TRP A 110 5.11 18.44 -8.54
CA TRP A 110 5.57 19.80 -8.80
C TRP A 110 6.52 19.88 -9.98
N ASP A 111 7.60 19.12 -10.00
CA ASP A 111 8.66 19.30 -11.00
C ASP A 111 8.22 18.78 -12.38
N LYS A 112 7.57 17.61 -12.41
CA LYS A 112 7.04 17.00 -13.65
C LYS A 112 5.59 17.35 -13.96
N ASP A 113 4.89 18.02 -13.03
CA ASP A 113 3.51 18.49 -13.22
C ASP A 113 2.52 17.36 -13.62
N LEU A 114 2.69 16.16 -13.05
CA LEU A 114 1.95 14.95 -13.46
C LEU A 114 0.62 14.76 -12.70
N LEU A 115 0.38 15.53 -11.63
CA LEU A 115 -0.85 15.38 -10.85
C LEU A 115 -2.11 15.62 -11.70
N LYS A 116 -2.08 16.59 -12.64
CA LYS A 116 -3.22 16.91 -13.52
C LYS A 116 -3.65 15.78 -14.47
N VAL A 117 -2.80 14.78 -14.74
CA VAL A 117 -3.09 13.67 -15.66
C VAL A 117 -3.24 12.31 -14.96
N TYR A 118 -3.13 12.27 -13.63
CA TYR A 118 -3.15 11.03 -12.84
C TYR A 118 -4.36 10.13 -13.13
N PHE A 119 -5.56 10.68 -13.31
CA PHE A 119 -6.76 9.87 -13.58
C PHE A 119 -6.61 9.05 -14.88
N ASP A 120 -6.01 9.66 -15.91
CA ASP A 120 -5.87 9.05 -17.23
C ASP A 120 -4.71 8.04 -17.26
N THR A 121 -3.66 8.27 -16.47
CA THR A 121 -2.43 7.47 -16.51
C THR A 121 -2.39 6.32 -15.50
N ARG A 122 -3.14 6.37 -14.39
CA ARG A 122 -2.99 5.44 -13.24
C ARG A 122 -3.11 3.94 -13.56
N ASN A 123 -3.71 3.58 -14.68
CA ASN A 123 -3.84 2.19 -15.14
C ASN A 123 -2.66 1.70 -16.00
N GLY A 124 -1.65 2.56 -16.24
CA GLY A 124 -0.41 2.18 -16.90
C GLY A 124 0.38 1.14 -16.09
N MET A 125 1.30 0.46 -16.77
CA MET A 125 2.13 -0.60 -16.17
C MET A 125 3.62 -0.40 -16.44
N ILE A 126 4.01 0.60 -17.24
CA ILE A 126 5.41 0.81 -17.65
C ILE A 126 5.85 2.21 -17.25
N GLY A 127 6.99 2.29 -16.57
CA GLY A 127 7.65 3.53 -16.18
C GLY A 127 7.17 4.15 -14.86
N PRO A 128 7.89 5.15 -14.34
CA PRO A 128 7.58 5.78 -13.06
C PRO A 128 6.32 6.65 -13.11
N ASP A 129 6.05 7.28 -14.25
CA ASP A 129 5.23 8.50 -14.31
C ASP A 129 3.73 8.25 -14.51
N TYR A 130 3.32 6.99 -14.70
CA TYR A 130 1.89 6.68 -14.83
C TYR A 130 1.12 6.81 -13.50
N SER A 131 1.80 6.84 -12.35
CA SER A 131 1.19 7.00 -11.03
C SER A 131 2.18 7.58 -10.03
N THR A 132 1.70 7.97 -8.84
CA THR A 132 2.51 8.63 -7.81
C THR A 132 3.71 7.80 -7.33
N LYS A 133 3.61 6.47 -7.35
CA LYS A 133 4.57 5.51 -6.76
C LYS A 133 4.84 5.74 -5.28
N LEU A 134 3.92 6.39 -4.55
CA LEU A 134 4.11 6.72 -3.13
C LEU A 134 3.89 5.55 -2.16
N ALA A 135 3.41 4.41 -2.66
CA ALA A 135 2.96 3.29 -1.83
C ALA A 135 4.03 2.74 -0.86
N PRO A 136 5.31 2.52 -1.24
CA PRO A 136 6.32 2.04 -0.30
C PRO A 136 6.51 2.99 0.89
N TRP A 137 6.60 4.29 0.62
CA TRP A 137 6.76 5.30 1.67
C TRP A 137 5.50 5.50 2.52
N LEU A 138 4.30 5.30 1.97
CA LEU A 138 3.04 5.35 2.72
C LEU A 138 2.84 4.13 3.63
N ALA A 139 3.37 2.96 3.25
CA ALA A 139 3.33 1.74 4.04
C ALA A 139 4.25 1.85 5.27
N HIS A 140 5.47 2.37 5.08
CA HIS A 140 6.47 2.54 6.14
C HIS A 140 6.36 3.85 6.93
N GLY A 141 5.33 4.68 6.65
CA GLY A 141 5.11 5.95 7.35
C GLY A 141 6.16 7.02 7.06
N ASN A 142 6.94 6.88 5.99
CA ASN A 142 7.92 7.89 5.55
C ASN A 142 7.26 9.14 4.95
N VAL A 143 6.00 9.04 4.52
CA VAL A 143 5.18 10.19 4.17
C VAL A 143 3.77 10.02 4.70
N SER A 144 3.18 11.10 5.23
CA SER A 144 1.80 11.07 5.74
C SER A 144 0.79 11.24 4.60
N PRO A 145 -0.35 10.50 4.61
CA PRO A 145 -1.43 10.74 3.65
C PRO A 145 -2.00 12.17 3.78
N ARG A 146 -2.02 12.76 4.98
CA ARG A 146 -2.44 14.15 5.20
C ARG A 146 -1.50 15.12 4.49
N TYR A 147 -0.20 14.87 4.53
CA TYR A 147 0.79 15.68 3.80
C TYR A 147 0.54 15.61 2.28
N VAL A 148 0.38 14.40 1.73
CA VAL A 148 0.11 14.21 0.29
C VAL A 148 -1.18 14.92 -0.14
N ALA A 149 -2.27 14.79 0.63
CA ALA A 149 -3.52 15.47 0.34
C ALA A 149 -3.39 17.00 0.40
N HIS A 150 -2.63 17.54 1.35
CA HIS A 150 -2.36 18.98 1.41
C HIS A 150 -1.49 19.47 0.24
N GLN A 151 -0.57 18.65 -0.26
CA GLN A 151 0.17 18.95 -1.49
C GLN A 151 -0.76 18.97 -2.71
N CYS A 152 -1.72 18.04 -2.80
CA CYS A 152 -2.74 18.07 -3.85
C CYS A 152 -3.59 19.34 -3.77
N GLN A 153 -4.11 19.70 -2.59
CA GLN A 153 -4.88 20.95 -2.40
C GLN A 153 -4.06 22.21 -2.72
N LYS A 154 -2.76 22.21 -2.40
CA LYS A 154 -1.85 23.31 -2.75
C LYS A 154 -1.68 23.40 -4.27
N TYR A 155 -1.47 22.28 -4.94
CA TYR A 155 -1.40 22.21 -6.39
C TYR A 155 -2.69 22.70 -7.06
N GLU A 156 -3.86 22.34 -6.53
CA GLU A 156 -5.16 22.80 -7.04
C GLU A 156 -5.30 24.32 -6.98
N ARG A 157 -4.82 24.95 -5.90
CA ARG A 157 -4.81 26.42 -5.76
C ARG A 157 -3.80 27.12 -6.67
N GLU A 158 -2.65 26.50 -6.91
CA GLU A 158 -1.51 27.13 -7.62
C GLU A 158 -1.45 26.79 -9.11
N ARG A 159 -2.10 25.70 -9.53
CA ARG A 159 -2.08 25.20 -10.91
C ARG A 159 -3.49 24.91 -11.40
N VAL A 160 -4.00 23.70 -11.16
CA VAL A 160 -5.29 23.27 -11.71
C VAL A 160 -5.99 22.30 -10.76
N GLU A 161 -7.29 22.51 -10.60
CA GLU A 161 -8.22 21.57 -9.98
C GLU A 161 -8.95 20.79 -11.09
N ASN A 162 -8.85 19.46 -11.05
CA ASN A 162 -9.55 18.61 -12.00
C ASN A 162 -9.81 17.20 -11.43
N LYS A 163 -10.35 16.31 -12.26
CA LYS A 163 -10.63 14.93 -11.85
C LYS A 163 -9.39 14.20 -11.33
N SER A 164 -8.22 14.43 -11.93
CA SER A 164 -6.97 13.76 -11.56
C SER A 164 -6.45 14.20 -10.20
N THR A 165 -6.57 15.49 -9.86
CA THR A 165 -6.11 16.02 -8.57
C THR A 165 -6.93 15.44 -7.42
N TYR A 166 -8.25 15.35 -7.59
CA TYR A 166 -9.14 14.64 -6.68
C TYR A 166 -8.82 13.13 -6.62
N TRP A 167 -8.51 12.49 -7.76
CA TRP A 167 -8.38 11.04 -7.80
C TRP A 167 -7.20 10.52 -6.97
N VAL A 168 -6.14 11.30 -6.74
CA VAL A 168 -5.08 10.89 -5.79
C VAL A 168 -5.64 10.79 -4.37
N VAL A 169 -6.47 11.76 -3.95
CA VAL A 169 -7.12 11.74 -2.63
C VAL A 169 -8.14 10.59 -2.54
N PHE A 170 -8.90 10.35 -3.61
CA PHE A 170 -9.81 9.20 -3.71
C PHE A 170 -9.11 7.85 -3.46
N GLU A 171 -7.89 7.67 -3.97
CA GLU A 171 -7.13 6.44 -3.79
C GLU A 171 -6.50 6.35 -2.38
N LEU A 172 -6.17 7.49 -1.76
CA LEU A 172 -5.83 7.52 -0.34
C LEU A 172 -7.04 7.14 0.54
N LEU A 173 -8.26 7.46 0.12
CA LEU A 173 -9.48 7.03 0.82
C LEU A 173 -9.67 5.52 0.75
N TRP A 174 -9.29 4.85 -0.34
CA TRP A 174 -9.26 3.39 -0.39
C TRP A 174 -8.31 2.78 0.64
N ARG A 175 -7.14 3.40 0.83
CA ARG A 175 -6.19 3.00 1.88
C ARG A 175 -6.79 3.17 3.29
N ASP A 176 -7.48 4.27 3.55
CA ASP A 176 -8.20 4.49 4.81
C ASP A 176 -9.33 3.47 4.99
N PHE A 177 -10.12 3.24 3.94
CA PHE A 177 -11.20 2.27 3.94
C PHE A 177 -10.71 0.88 4.36
N PHE A 178 -9.61 0.39 3.77
CA PHE A 178 -9.08 -0.93 4.14
C PHE A 178 -8.54 -0.99 5.57
N LYS A 179 -7.98 0.11 6.11
CA LYS A 179 -7.60 0.18 7.53
C LYS A 179 -8.81 0.06 8.44
N PHE A 180 -9.88 0.80 8.17
CA PHE A 180 -11.11 0.71 8.98
C PHE A 180 -11.87 -0.60 8.77
N PHE A 181 -11.84 -1.15 7.55
CA PHE A 181 -12.38 -2.46 7.22
C PHE A 181 -11.70 -3.55 8.06
N ALA A 182 -10.36 -3.54 8.13
CA ALA A 182 -9.61 -4.45 8.97
C ALA A 182 -9.91 -4.26 10.47
N MET A 183 -10.03 -3.02 10.95
CA MET A 183 -10.45 -2.76 12.34
C MET A 183 -11.82 -3.34 12.66
N LYS A 184 -12.78 -3.22 11.73
CA LYS A 184 -14.14 -3.74 11.90
C LYS A 184 -14.18 -5.27 11.90
N HIS A 185 -13.47 -5.90 10.97
CA HIS A 185 -13.59 -7.34 10.71
C HIS A 185 -12.58 -8.19 11.47
N GLY A 186 -11.52 -7.60 12.02
CA GLY A 186 -10.49 -8.30 12.76
C GLY A 186 -9.88 -9.45 11.95
N ASP A 187 -9.69 -10.60 12.59
CA ASP A 187 -9.01 -11.75 11.99
C ASP A 187 -9.74 -12.36 10.79
N ASN A 188 -11.02 -12.03 10.58
CA ASN A 188 -11.78 -12.52 9.43
C ASN A 188 -11.16 -12.12 8.10
N ILE A 189 -10.35 -11.05 8.05
CA ILE A 189 -9.64 -10.66 6.82
C ILE A 189 -8.52 -11.63 6.44
N PHE A 190 -8.16 -12.59 7.29
CA PHE A 190 -7.11 -13.60 7.04
C PHE A 190 -7.67 -15.02 6.85
N PHE A 191 -8.96 -15.23 7.14
CA PHE A 191 -9.59 -16.53 7.01
C PHE A 191 -9.97 -16.84 5.57
N GLN A 192 -9.98 -18.13 5.22
CA GLN A 192 -10.31 -18.59 3.87
C GLN A 192 -11.69 -18.07 3.38
N SER A 193 -12.65 -17.98 4.30
CA SER A 193 -14.01 -17.46 4.09
C SER A 193 -14.10 -15.93 4.05
N GLY A 194 -13.00 -15.23 4.33
CA GLY A 194 -12.96 -13.77 4.47
C GLY A 194 -14.05 -13.23 5.39
N THR A 195 -14.62 -12.08 5.02
CA THR A 195 -15.68 -11.43 5.81
C THR A 195 -17.09 -11.89 5.44
N THR A 196 -17.22 -12.85 4.51
CA THR A 196 -18.51 -13.50 4.21
C THR A 196 -18.94 -14.52 5.25
N GLY A 197 -18.01 -14.98 6.11
CA GLY A 197 -18.30 -15.97 7.13
C GLY A 197 -18.61 -17.36 6.56
N SER A 198 -19.23 -18.21 7.38
CA SER A 198 -19.55 -19.61 7.05
C SER A 198 -20.60 -19.80 5.96
N ASP A 199 -21.29 -18.72 5.55
CA ASP A 199 -22.36 -18.78 4.54
C ASP A 199 -21.83 -18.93 3.11
N ASN A 200 -20.50 -18.95 2.93
CA ASN A 200 -19.84 -19.10 1.66
C ASN A 200 -19.21 -20.50 1.51
N ASP A 201 -19.87 -21.36 0.72
CA ASP A 201 -19.44 -22.73 0.44
C ASP A 201 -18.33 -22.83 -0.63
N LYS A 202 -17.61 -21.75 -0.95
CA LYS A 202 -16.57 -21.78 -1.98
C LYS A 202 -15.44 -22.75 -1.57
N LYS A 203 -15.30 -23.82 -2.35
CA LYS A 203 -14.20 -24.79 -2.21
C LYS A 203 -12.98 -24.32 -2.98
N TRP A 204 -11.96 -23.89 -2.25
CA TRP A 204 -10.68 -23.52 -2.81
C TRP A 204 -9.81 -24.75 -3.09
N GLY A 205 -9.12 -24.73 -4.23
CA GLY A 205 -8.11 -25.72 -4.58
C GLY A 205 -6.70 -25.26 -4.23
N PHE A 206 -5.75 -26.19 -4.40
CA PHE A 206 -4.31 -25.89 -4.36
C PHE A 206 -3.55 -26.94 -5.18
N ASP A 207 -2.96 -26.54 -6.30
CA ASP A 207 -1.92 -27.34 -6.99
C ASP A 207 -0.58 -26.61 -6.81
N PRO A 208 0.38 -27.18 -6.05
CA PRO A 208 1.68 -26.57 -5.82
C PRO A 208 2.45 -26.21 -7.09
N ARG A 209 2.28 -26.98 -8.18
CA ARG A 209 2.97 -26.75 -9.46
C ARG A 209 2.39 -25.54 -10.17
N HIS A 210 1.07 -25.42 -10.22
CA HIS A 210 0.42 -24.25 -10.82
C HIS A 210 0.70 -22.99 -10.00
N PHE A 211 0.69 -23.08 -8.66
CA PHE A 211 1.03 -21.95 -7.81
C PHE A 211 2.50 -21.52 -8.00
N GLN A 212 3.43 -22.46 -8.11
CA GLN A 212 4.83 -22.16 -8.41
C GLN A 212 4.97 -21.48 -9.78
N ALA A 213 4.28 -21.98 -10.81
CA ALA A 213 4.26 -21.36 -12.13
C ALA A 213 3.69 -19.93 -12.08
N TRP A 214 2.68 -19.67 -11.26
CA TRP A 214 2.17 -18.30 -11.04
C TRP A 214 3.21 -17.40 -10.38
N LYS A 215 3.85 -17.83 -9.29
CA LYS A 215 4.90 -17.04 -8.60
C LYS A 215 6.08 -16.69 -9.53
N GLU A 216 6.46 -17.60 -10.41
CA GLU A 216 7.57 -17.42 -11.35
C GLU A 216 7.17 -16.73 -12.66
N GLY A 217 5.88 -16.45 -12.86
CA GLY A 217 5.34 -15.94 -14.12
C GLY A 217 5.61 -16.89 -15.29
N ARG A 218 5.23 -18.16 -15.16
CA ARG A 218 5.33 -19.21 -16.19
C ARG A 218 3.96 -19.88 -16.44
N THR A 219 2.88 -19.13 -16.30
CA THR A 219 1.50 -19.60 -16.49
C THR A 219 1.14 -19.79 -17.97
N GLY A 220 1.91 -19.17 -18.88
CA GLY A 220 1.60 -19.14 -20.30
C GLY A 220 0.70 -17.96 -20.71
N TYR A 221 0.27 -17.13 -19.75
CA TYR A 221 -0.52 -15.91 -19.99
C TYR A 221 0.38 -14.68 -19.88
N PRO A 222 0.74 -14.01 -21.00
CA PRO A 222 1.76 -12.96 -21.00
C PRO A 222 1.52 -11.83 -20.01
N LEU A 223 0.27 -11.41 -19.81
CA LEU A 223 -0.07 -10.35 -18.86
C LEU A 223 0.20 -10.77 -17.41
N VAL A 224 -0.17 -11.98 -17.03
CA VAL A 224 0.06 -12.52 -15.68
C VAL A 224 1.55 -12.74 -15.49
N ASP A 225 2.19 -13.38 -16.47
CA ASP A 225 3.61 -13.72 -16.42
C ASP A 225 4.50 -12.48 -16.30
N ALA A 226 4.22 -11.43 -17.06
CA ALA A 226 4.96 -10.17 -17.00
C ALA A 226 4.84 -9.50 -15.62
N ASN A 227 3.62 -9.42 -15.07
CA ASN A 227 3.41 -8.79 -13.77
C ASN A 227 4.06 -9.61 -12.63
N MET A 228 3.93 -10.94 -12.65
CA MET A 228 4.54 -11.78 -11.61
C MET A 228 6.07 -11.73 -11.65
N ARG A 229 6.66 -11.62 -12.85
CA ARG A 229 8.11 -11.38 -13.00
C ARG A 229 8.52 -9.97 -12.56
N GLU A 230 7.71 -8.94 -12.83
CA GLU A 230 7.93 -7.57 -12.32
C GLU A 230 7.97 -7.59 -10.79
N LEU A 231 6.94 -8.16 -10.15
CA LEU A 231 6.88 -8.27 -8.68
C LEU A 231 8.11 -8.97 -8.11
N LYS A 232 8.48 -10.13 -8.68
CA LYS A 232 9.65 -10.87 -8.20
C LYS A 232 10.95 -10.10 -8.34
N ALA A 233 11.15 -9.42 -9.48
CA ALA A 233 12.41 -8.74 -9.78
C ALA A 233 12.56 -7.38 -9.09
N THR A 234 11.44 -6.69 -8.81
CA THR A 234 11.49 -5.29 -8.38
C THR A 234 10.77 -5.01 -7.07
N GLY A 235 10.09 -6.01 -6.50
CA GLY A 235 9.24 -5.86 -5.32
C GLY A 235 8.05 -4.89 -5.51
N PHE A 236 7.69 -4.58 -6.76
CA PHE A 236 6.60 -3.68 -7.09
C PHE A 236 5.75 -4.26 -8.22
N MET A 237 4.47 -3.93 -8.21
CA MET A 237 3.56 -4.26 -9.30
C MET A 237 2.52 -3.14 -9.43
N SER A 238 2.19 -2.75 -10.67
CA SER A 238 1.11 -1.80 -10.96
C SER A 238 -0.22 -2.24 -10.33
N ASN A 239 -1.07 -1.30 -9.90
CA ASN A 239 -2.40 -1.65 -9.37
C ASN A 239 -3.22 -2.50 -10.36
N ARG A 240 -3.14 -2.17 -11.65
CA ARG A 240 -3.79 -2.94 -12.71
C ARG A 240 -3.26 -4.37 -12.77
N GLY A 241 -1.94 -4.54 -12.64
CA GLY A 241 -1.28 -5.84 -12.51
C GLY A 241 -1.82 -6.65 -11.34
N ARG A 242 -1.82 -6.06 -10.14
CA ARG A 242 -2.25 -6.73 -8.90
C ARG A 242 -3.67 -7.28 -9.01
N GLN A 243 -4.59 -6.47 -9.54
CA GLN A 243 -5.97 -6.89 -9.79
C GLN A 243 -6.06 -8.09 -10.74
N ASN A 244 -5.31 -8.08 -11.84
CA ASN A 244 -5.32 -9.17 -12.82
C ASN A 244 -4.73 -10.46 -12.24
N VAL A 245 -3.56 -10.40 -11.58
CA VAL A 245 -2.92 -11.62 -11.05
C VAL A 245 -3.68 -12.21 -9.86
N CYS A 246 -4.33 -11.37 -9.05
CA CYS A 246 -5.25 -11.79 -7.99
C CYS A 246 -6.47 -12.50 -8.59
N SER A 247 -7.13 -11.90 -9.58
CA SER A 247 -8.27 -12.50 -10.27
C SER A 247 -7.88 -13.84 -10.90
N PHE A 248 -6.73 -13.89 -11.57
CA PHE A 248 -6.23 -15.10 -12.22
C PHE A 248 -6.00 -16.24 -11.21
N LEU A 249 -5.35 -15.94 -10.09
CA LEU A 249 -5.11 -16.96 -9.06
C LEU A 249 -6.41 -17.44 -8.40
N ALA A 250 -7.31 -16.51 -8.05
CA ALA A 250 -8.50 -16.84 -7.26
C ALA A 250 -9.69 -17.37 -8.10
N LEU A 251 -9.79 -16.98 -9.37
CA LEU A 251 -10.93 -17.30 -10.23
C LEU A 251 -10.55 -18.31 -11.32
N ASP A 252 -9.48 -18.05 -12.07
CA ASP A 252 -9.08 -18.92 -13.19
C ASP A 252 -8.36 -20.19 -12.69
N MET A 253 -7.44 -20.06 -11.74
CA MET A 253 -6.74 -21.19 -11.13
C MET A 253 -7.51 -21.84 -9.97
N ASN A 254 -8.60 -21.21 -9.49
CA ASN A 254 -9.35 -21.59 -8.28
C ASN A 254 -8.44 -21.93 -7.08
N THR A 255 -7.32 -21.22 -6.93
CA THR A 255 -6.38 -21.42 -5.83
C THR A 255 -6.78 -20.59 -4.63
N ASP A 256 -6.64 -21.14 -3.41
CA ASP A 256 -6.87 -20.39 -2.17
C ASP A 256 -6.11 -19.06 -2.21
N TRP A 257 -6.89 -17.97 -2.16
CA TRP A 257 -6.43 -16.60 -2.36
C TRP A 257 -5.39 -16.18 -1.33
N ARG A 258 -5.37 -16.81 -0.14
CA ARG A 258 -4.42 -16.49 0.93
C ARG A 258 -2.99 -16.80 0.52
N HIS A 259 -2.75 -17.80 -0.32
CA HIS A 259 -1.42 -18.08 -0.86
C HIS A 259 -0.88 -16.92 -1.72
N GLY A 260 -1.77 -16.26 -2.48
CA GLY A 260 -1.42 -15.07 -3.22
C GLY A 260 -1.17 -13.87 -2.30
N ALA A 261 -1.99 -13.70 -1.27
CA ALA A 261 -1.82 -12.66 -0.25
C ALA A 261 -0.50 -12.79 0.51
N ASP A 262 -0.14 -14.01 0.93
CA ASP A 262 1.12 -14.34 1.62
C ASP A 262 2.34 -14.09 0.72
N TYR A 263 2.26 -14.46 -0.57
CA TYR A 263 3.34 -14.19 -1.52
C TYR A 263 3.53 -12.69 -1.76
N PHE A 264 2.44 -11.92 -1.80
CA PHE A 264 2.50 -10.47 -1.88
C PHE A 264 3.09 -9.86 -0.62
N GLU A 265 2.76 -10.40 0.56
CA GLU A 265 3.37 -10.03 1.84
C GLU A 265 4.88 -10.25 1.86
N SER A 266 5.37 -11.36 1.31
CA SER A 266 6.80 -11.65 1.26
C SER A 266 7.59 -10.81 0.25
N THR A 267 6.94 -10.16 -0.70
CA THR A 267 7.61 -9.62 -1.90
C THR A 267 7.39 -8.12 -2.12
N LEU A 268 6.25 -7.56 -1.71
CA LEU A 268 5.95 -6.15 -1.95
C LEU A 268 6.78 -5.21 -1.06
N LEU A 269 7.50 -4.27 -1.67
CA LEU A 269 8.13 -3.14 -0.98
C LEU A 269 7.11 -2.26 -0.26
N ASP A 270 5.87 -2.24 -0.76
CA ASP A 270 4.74 -1.48 -0.25
C ASP A 270 3.69 -2.32 0.48
N TYR A 271 4.09 -3.47 1.03
CA TYR A 271 3.20 -4.27 1.85
C TYR A 271 2.62 -3.43 3.02
N ASP A 272 1.30 -3.27 3.02
CA ASP A 272 0.50 -2.79 4.14
C ASP A 272 -0.56 -3.86 4.40
N VAL A 273 -0.57 -4.43 5.60
CA VAL A 273 -1.44 -5.56 5.97
C VAL A 273 -2.91 -5.31 5.60
N HIS A 274 -3.44 -4.13 5.91
CA HIS A 274 -4.84 -3.79 5.67
C HIS A 274 -5.13 -3.73 4.18
N SER A 275 -4.26 -3.04 3.42
CA SER A 275 -4.43 -2.83 1.99
C SER A 275 -4.23 -4.13 1.21
N ASN A 276 -3.21 -4.92 1.54
CA ASN A 276 -2.93 -6.20 0.88
C ASN A 276 -4.08 -7.18 1.10
N TRP A 277 -4.35 -7.52 2.36
CA TRP A 277 -5.36 -8.52 2.72
C TRP A 277 -6.77 -8.07 2.37
N GLY A 278 -7.09 -6.79 2.52
CA GLY A 278 -8.37 -6.22 2.10
C GLY A 278 -8.60 -6.30 0.58
N ASN A 279 -7.60 -5.96 -0.24
CA ASN A 279 -7.71 -6.08 -1.70
C ASN A 279 -7.80 -7.54 -2.15
N TRP A 280 -7.00 -8.44 -1.55
CA TRP A 280 -7.06 -9.87 -1.86
C TRP A 280 -8.40 -10.50 -1.48
N CYS A 281 -8.89 -10.22 -0.27
CA CYS A 281 -10.21 -10.66 0.19
C CYS A 281 -11.32 -10.17 -0.75
N SER A 282 -11.27 -8.91 -1.18
CA SER A 282 -12.21 -8.33 -2.14
C SER A 282 -12.11 -8.95 -3.54
N GLY A 283 -10.90 -9.05 -4.08
CA GLY A 283 -10.64 -9.59 -5.42
C GLY A 283 -10.97 -11.08 -5.55
N ALA A 284 -10.83 -11.82 -4.45
CA ALA A 284 -11.26 -13.20 -4.32
C ALA A 284 -12.79 -13.37 -4.21
N GLY A 285 -13.53 -12.28 -3.93
CA GLY A 285 -14.96 -12.27 -3.73
C GLY A 285 -15.41 -12.59 -2.31
N MET A 286 -14.52 -12.54 -1.32
CA MET A 286 -14.77 -12.94 0.08
C MET A 286 -15.32 -11.80 0.96
N THR A 287 -15.85 -10.74 0.33
CA THR A 287 -16.45 -9.56 1.00
C THR A 287 -17.96 -9.45 0.81
N GLY A 288 -18.63 -10.45 0.21
CA GLY A 288 -20.09 -10.47 0.02
C GLY A 288 -20.58 -9.73 -1.23
N GLY A 289 -19.65 -9.42 -2.14
CA GLY A 289 -19.86 -8.72 -3.40
C GLY A 289 -18.51 -8.25 -3.96
N ARG A 290 -18.41 -8.05 -5.28
CA ARG A 290 -17.22 -7.39 -5.86
C ARG A 290 -17.23 -5.94 -5.42
N ILE A 291 -16.17 -5.49 -4.76
CA ILE A 291 -16.00 -4.06 -4.46
C ILE A 291 -15.45 -3.42 -5.74
N ASN A 292 -16.36 -3.10 -6.67
CA ASN A 292 -16.05 -2.30 -7.86
C ASN A 292 -16.03 -0.80 -7.50
#